data_AF-A0A9W6TSR9-F1
#
_entry.id   AF-A0A9W6TSR9-F1
#
_cell.length_a   1.000
_cell.length_b   1.000
_cell.length_c   1.000
_cell.angle_alpha   90.00
_cell.angle_beta   90.00
_cell.angle_gamma   90.00
#
_symmetry.space_group_name_H-M   'P 1'
#
loop_
_entity.id
_entity.type
_entity.pdbx_description
1 polymer ?
#
loop_
_entity_poly.entity_id
_entity_poly.type
_entity_poly.pdbx_seq_one_letter_code
_entity_poly.pdbx_strand_id
1 'polypeptide(L)'
;MKEYVKTIEAEREASDAEKRKVLRDAEVAKKIYASSAAETTQREKQLLQEKAKPCEQCETYRKKIESFELQLQHAKSASSTGELTDLERFELRDLQKLVNCSVCQDRRKDVIISKCFHMFCKECIENNLKSRNRKCPTCKKMFGHDDVKTVWFT
;
A
#
# COMPACT_ATOMS: atom_id res chain seq x y z
N MET A 1 -94.54 37.92 -2.84
CA MET A 1 -93.58 38.49 -3.81
C MET A 1 -92.40 39.17 -3.11
N LYS A 2 -92.60 40.26 -2.34
CA LYS A 2 -91.47 40.99 -1.69
C LYS A 2 -90.65 40.17 -0.68
N GLU A 3 -91.30 39.36 0.16
CA GLU A 3 -90.62 38.50 1.14
C GLU A 3 -89.81 37.37 0.49
N TYR A 4 -90.30 36.79 -0.60
CA TYR A 4 -89.60 35.76 -1.37
C TYR A 4 -88.34 36.30 -2.06
N VAL A 5 -88.38 37.55 -2.54
CA VAL A 5 -87.20 38.22 -3.11
C VAL A 5 -86.14 38.46 -2.04
N LYS A 6 -86.52 38.91 -0.84
CA LYS A 6 -85.58 39.11 0.28
C LYS A 6 -84.89 37.82 0.72
N THR A 7 -85.61 36.70 0.79
CA THR A 7 -85.00 35.40 1.15
C THR A 7 -83.99 34.95 0.09
N ILE A 8 -84.30 35.13 -1.19
CA ILE A 8 -83.39 34.81 -2.31
C ILE A 8 -82.13 35.70 -2.25
N GLU A 9 -82.29 36.99 -1.92
CA GLU A 9 -81.17 37.94 -1.77
C GLU A 9 -80.27 37.56 -0.58
N ALA A 10 -80.85 37.22 0.58
CA ALA A 10 -80.11 36.78 1.76
C ALA A 10 -79.36 35.46 1.53
N GLU A 11 -79.94 34.50 0.81
CA GLU A 11 -79.27 33.24 0.42
C GLU A 11 -78.10 33.49 -0.55
N ARG A 12 -78.26 34.43 -1.49
CA ARG A 12 -77.17 34.87 -2.37
C ARG A 12 -76.02 35.49 -1.60
N GLU A 13 -76.33 36.35 -0.63
CA GLU A 13 -75.35 37.03 0.20
C GLU A 13 -74.60 36.06 1.12
N ALA A 14 -75.30 35.07 1.68
CA ALA A 14 -74.71 33.97 2.44
C ALA A 14 -73.80 33.09 1.57
N SER A 15 -74.23 32.76 0.34
CA SER A 15 -73.41 32.04 -0.65
C SER A 15 -72.14 32.83 -1.01
N ASP A 16 -72.25 34.15 -1.20
CA ASP A 16 -71.10 34.99 -1.56
C ASP A 16 -70.15 35.20 -0.37
N ALA A 17 -70.67 35.24 0.86
CA ALA A 17 -69.87 35.22 2.08
C ALA A 17 -69.09 33.90 2.22
N GLU A 18 -69.74 32.75 1.95
CA GLU A 18 -69.10 31.44 1.98
C GLU A 18 -68.03 31.30 0.90
N LYS A 19 -68.30 31.74 -0.34
CA LYS A 19 -67.28 31.80 -1.41
C LYS A 19 -66.08 32.64 -1.00
N ARG A 20 -66.29 33.81 -0.38
CA ARG A 20 -65.19 34.66 0.13
C ARG A 20 -64.40 33.97 1.23
N LYS A 21 -65.05 33.19 2.10
CA LYS A 21 -64.39 32.41 3.14
C LYS A 21 -63.55 31.28 2.52
N VAL A 22 -64.11 30.50 1.60
CA VAL A 22 -63.40 29.42 0.90
C VAL A 22 -62.18 29.95 0.13
N LEU A 23 -62.29 31.11 -0.52
CA LEU A 23 -61.16 31.74 -1.20
C LEU A 23 -60.04 32.14 -0.23
N ARG A 24 -60.37 32.69 0.95
CA ARG A 24 -59.39 33.00 1.99
C ARG A 24 -58.73 31.74 2.55
N ASP A 25 -59.53 30.70 2.83
CA ASP A 25 -59.03 29.42 3.35
C ASP A 25 -58.08 28.76 2.32
N ALA A 26 -58.41 28.84 1.02
CA ALA A 26 -57.54 28.37 -0.07
C ALA A 26 -56.25 29.18 -0.22
N GLU A 27 -56.29 30.51 -0.04
CA GLU A 27 -55.12 31.39 -0.04
C GLU A 27 -54.16 31.04 1.12
N VAL A 28 -54.71 30.78 2.31
CA VAL A 28 -53.94 30.36 3.49
C VAL A 28 -53.33 28.98 3.27
N ALA A 29 -54.09 28.01 2.75
CA ALA A 29 -53.59 26.68 2.42
C ALA A 29 -52.44 26.72 1.40
N LYS A 30 -52.54 27.56 0.36
CA LYS A 30 -51.45 27.78 -0.61
C LYS A 30 -50.20 28.35 0.04
N LYS A 31 -50.33 29.32 0.94
CA LYS A 31 -49.19 29.90 1.68
C LYS A 31 -48.51 28.87 2.57
N ILE A 32 -49.29 28.07 3.30
CA ILE A 32 -48.77 27.01 4.17
C ILE A 32 -48.02 25.94 3.36
N TYR A 33 -48.56 25.55 2.20
CA TYR A 33 -47.91 24.59 1.31
C TYR A 33 -46.60 25.16 0.71
N ALA A 34 -46.61 26.43 0.31
CA ALA A 34 -45.40 27.09 -0.19
C ALA A 34 -44.29 27.20 0.87
N SER A 35 -44.66 27.52 2.13
CA SER A 35 -43.68 27.59 3.22
C SER A 35 -43.13 26.21 3.59
N SER A 36 -43.98 25.17 3.64
CA SER A 36 -43.52 23.81 3.94
C SER A 36 -42.65 23.23 2.82
N ALA A 37 -42.97 23.52 1.56
CA ALA A 37 -42.14 23.18 0.40
C ALA A 37 -40.79 23.91 0.44
N ALA A 38 -40.77 25.19 0.83
CA ALA A 38 -39.53 25.95 1.00
C ALA A 38 -38.67 25.36 2.13
N GLU A 39 -39.26 25.06 3.30
CA GLU A 39 -38.56 24.47 4.44
C GLU A 39 -37.99 23.07 4.14
N THR A 40 -38.75 22.22 3.45
CA THR A 40 -38.27 20.89 3.03
C THR A 40 -37.11 20.99 2.04
N THR A 41 -37.21 21.86 1.05
CA THR A 41 -36.11 22.15 0.12
C THR A 41 -34.88 22.68 0.84
N GLN A 42 -35.07 23.53 1.87
CA GLN A 42 -33.98 24.09 2.67
C GLN A 42 -33.30 23.01 3.53
N ARG A 43 -34.08 22.12 4.17
CA ARG A 43 -33.57 20.96 4.92
C ARG A 43 -32.82 19.98 4.03
N GLU A 44 -33.34 19.66 2.86
CA GLU A 44 -32.65 18.79 1.88
C GLU A 44 -31.32 19.40 1.42
N LYS A 45 -31.30 20.71 1.11
CA LYS A 45 -30.06 21.43 0.77
C LYS A 45 -29.05 21.41 1.92
N GLN A 46 -29.50 21.58 3.16
CA GLN A 46 -28.63 21.55 4.34
C GLN A 46 -28.03 20.15 4.58
N LEU A 47 -28.84 19.08 4.44
CA LEU A 47 -28.38 17.69 4.53
C LEU A 47 -27.39 17.32 3.42
N LEU A 48 -27.63 17.79 2.19
CA LEU A 48 -26.71 17.63 1.06
C LEU A 48 -25.39 18.37 1.34
N GLN A 49 -25.45 19.56 1.92
CA GLN A 49 -24.26 20.34 2.27
C GLN A 49 -23.44 19.69 3.39
N GLU A 50 -24.08 19.09 4.40
CA GLU A 50 -23.39 18.34 5.45
C GLU A 50 -22.70 17.08 4.92
N LYS A 51 -23.36 16.33 4.03
CA LYS A 51 -22.77 15.15 3.37
C LYS A 51 -21.67 15.50 2.37
N ALA A 52 -21.74 16.68 1.75
CA ALA A 52 -20.76 17.15 0.77
C ALA A 52 -19.52 17.79 1.40
N LYS A 53 -19.50 18.03 2.73
CA LYS A 53 -18.28 18.48 3.41
C LYS A 53 -17.20 17.40 3.21
N PRO A 54 -16.07 17.73 2.55
CA PRO A 54 -14.97 16.80 2.41
C PRO A 54 -14.55 16.40 3.82
N CYS A 55 -14.57 15.10 4.11
CA CYS A 55 -13.99 14.61 5.33
C CYS A 55 -12.50 14.99 5.31
N GLU A 56 -12.09 15.92 6.17
CA GLU A 56 -10.71 16.41 6.27
C GLU A 56 -9.73 15.24 6.51
N GLN A 57 -10.21 14.22 7.22
CA GLN A 57 -9.49 12.96 7.43
C GLN A 57 -9.37 12.13 6.15
N CYS A 58 -10.39 12.10 5.27
CA CYS A 58 -10.34 11.36 4.00
C CYS A 58 -9.30 11.94 3.04
N GLU A 59 -9.14 13.27 2.96
CA GLU A 59 -8.07 13.87 2.15
C GLU A 59 -6.68 13.54 2.70
N THR A 60 -6.52 13.54 4.03
CA THR A 60 -5.26 13.14 4.65
C THR A 60 -4.96 11.66 4.44
N TYR A 61 -5.95 10.78 4.56
CA TYR A 61 -5.78 9.35 4.26
C TYR A 61 -5.46 9.12 2.79
N ARG A 62 -6.11 9.85 1.86
CA ARG A 62 -5.82 9.76 0.42
C ARG A 62 -4.37 10.16 0.11
N LYS A 63 -3.88 11.27 0.67
CA LYS A 63 -2.48 11.70 0.54
C LYS A 63 -1.51 10.71 1.19
N LYS A 64 -1.88 10.08 2.31
CA LYS A 64 -1.07 9.03 2.94
C LYS A 64 -0.98 7.77 2.08
N ILE A 65 -2.08 7.34 1.47
CA ILE A 65 -2.10 6.17 0.57
C ILE A 65 -1.19 6.44 -0.64
N GLU A 66 -1.32 7.59 -1.27
CA GLU A 66 -0.47 8.02 -2.39
C GLU A 66 1.02 8.07 -1.98
N SER A 67 1.32 8.60 -0.80
CA SER A 67 2.67 8.60 -0.23
C SER A 67 3.22 7.19 -0.01
N PHE A 68 2.42 6.25 0.51
CA PHE A 68 2.85 4.88 0.75
C PHE A 68 3.03 4.09 -0.57
N GLU A 69 2.18 4.34 -1.56
CA GLU A 69 2.32 3.74 -2.90
C GLU A 69 3.60 4.20 -3.60
N LEU A 70 3.93 5.49 -3.54
CA LEU A 70 5.18 6.02 -4.07
C LEU A 70 6.41 5.43 -3.36
N GLN A 71 6.36 5.28 -2.03
CA GLN A 71 7.43 4.63 -1.26
C GLN A 71 7.61 3.17 -1.67
N LEU A 72 6.52 2.42 -1.86
CA LEU A 72 6.55 1.05 -2.37
C LEU A 72 7.11 0.97 -3.80
N GLN A 73 6.76 1.93 -4.66
CA GLN A 73 7.27 1.98 -6.02
C GLN A 73 8.78 2.26 -6.03
N HIS A 74 9.28 3.15 -5.15
CA HIS A 74 10.71 3.39 -4.97
C HIS A 74 11.45 2.16 -4.42
N ALA A 75 10.89 1.46 -3.42
CA ALA A 75 11.47 0.22 -2.90
C ALA A 75 11.54 -0.91 -3.96
N LYS A 76 10.49 -1.05 -4.78
CA LYS A 76 10.50 -1.99 -5.93
C LYS A 76 11.48 -1.58 -7.02
N SER A 77 11.66 -0.27 -7.23
CA SER A 77 12.62 0.25 -8.21
C SER A 77 14.06 0.07 -7.76
N ALA A 78 14.34 0.10 -6.46
CA ALA A 78 15.65 -0.28 -5.90
C ALA A 78 15.98 -1.77 -6.17
N SER A 79 14.98 -2.65 -6.18
CA SER A 79 15.18 -4.04 -6.67
C SER A 79 15.47 -4.12 -8.18
N SER A 80 15.07 -3.12 -8.98
CA SER A 80 15.28 -3.12 -10.44
C SER A 80 16.64 -2.56 -10.88
N THR A 81 17.32 -1.78 -10.03
CA THR A 81 18.66 -1.22 -10.30
C THR A 81 19.78 -2.22 -10.00
N GLY A 82 19.45 -3.44 -9.53
CA GLY A 82 20.46 -4.43 -9.10
C GLY A 82 21.19 -4.03 -7.82
N GLU A 83 20.70 -3.02 -7.11
CA GLU A 83 21.31 -2.54 -5.89
C GLU A 83 20.84 -3.39 -4.71
N LEU A 84 21.68 -4.35 -4.33
CA LEU A 84 21.44 -5.23 -3.19
C LEU A 84 21.29 -4.41 -1.91
N THR A 85 20.31 -4.77 -1.08
CA THR A 85 20.18 -4.27 0.30
C THR A 85 21.40 -4.66 1.13
N ASP A 86 21.66 -3.95 2.23
CA ASP A 86 22.78 -4.25 3.13
C ASP A 86 22.71 -5.68 3.70
N LEU A 87 21.50 -6.16 3.96
CA LEU A 87 21.27 -7.53 4.42
C LEU A 87 21.63 -8.55 3.33
N GLU A 88 21.16 -8.36 2.10
CA GLU A 88 21.49 -9.25 0.97
C GLU A 88 23.00 -9.24 0.68
N ARG A 89 23.67 -8.09 0.80
CA ARG A 89 25.14 -8.01 0.67
C ARG A 89 25.85 -8.79 1.77
N PHE A 90 25.35 -8.72 3.00
CA PHE A 90 25.90 -9.48 4.12
C PHE A 90 25.76 -10.98 3.88
N GLU A 91 24.57 -11.43 3.50
CA GLU A 91 24.27 -12.84 3.19
C GLU A 91 25.13 -13.36 2.04
N LEU A 92 25.27 -12.59 0.94
CA LEU A 92 26.14 -12.97 -0.18
C LEU A 92 27.60 -13.13 0.25
N ARG A 93 28.12 -12.26 1.11
CA ARG A 93 29.49 -12.40 1.63
C ARG A 93 29.66 -13.66 2.44
N ASP A 94 28.67 -14.03 3.25
CA ASP A 94 28.73 -15.26 4.04
C ASP A 94 28.64 -16.51 3.16
N LEU A 95 27.78 -16.51 2.15
CA LEU A 95 27.72 -17.58 1.14
C LEU A 95 29.04 -17.70 0.36
N GLN A 96 29.65 -16.57 -0.03
CA GLN A 96 30.95 -16.55 -0.71
C GLN A 96 32.05 -17.21 0.13
N LYS A 97 32.09 -17.02 1.45
CA LYS A 97 33.06 -17.69 2.34
C LYS A 97 32.93 -19.22 2.34
N LEU A 98 31.73 -19.75 2.09
CA LEU A 98 31.49 -21.19 2.02
C LEU A 98 32.09 -21.82 0.77
N VAL A 99 32.10 -21.09 -0.36
CA VAL A 99 32.55 -21.62 -1.66
C VAL A 99 33.94 -21.15 -2.07
N ASN A 100 34.41 -20.01 -1.57
CA ASN A 100 35.71 -19.44 -1.90
C ASN A 100 36.83 -19.95 -1.00
N CYS A 101 38.02 -20.09 -1.56
CA CYS A 101 39.22 -20.52 -0.86
C CYS A 101 39.53 -19.57 0.30
N SER A 102 39.70 -20.10 1.51
CA SER A 102 39.99 -19.30 2.70
C SER A 102 41.39 -18.67 2.71
N VAL A 103 42.27 -19.03 1.78
CA VAL A 103 43.64 -18.51 1.68
C VAL A 103 43.68 -17.23 0.85
N CYS A 104 43.10 -17.25 -0.35
CA CYS A 104 43.07 -16.08 -1.24
C CYS A 104 41.77 -15.28 -1.19
N GLN A 105 40.69 -15.85 -0.63
CA GLN A 105 39.35 -15.27 -0.51
C GLN A 105 38.71 -14.86 -1.85
N ASP A 106 39.28 -15.30 -2.96
CA ASP A 106 38.93 -14.89 -4.31
C ASP A 106 38.43 -16.09 -5.13
N ARG A 107 39.33 -17.06 -5.39
CA ARG A 107 39.01 -18.25 -6.18
C ARG A 107 38.14 -19.25 -5.43
N ARG A 108 37.28 -19.96 -6.17
CA ARG A 108 36.47 -21.07 -5.63
C ARG A 108 37.34 -22.24 -5.16
N LYS A 109 36.80 -23.03 -4.23
CA LYS A 109 37.38 -24.29 -3.77
C LYS A 109 37.26 -25.32 -4.90
N ASP A 110 38.36 -25.92 -5.32
CA ASP A 110 38.42 -26.91 -6.41
C ASP A 110 39.32 -28.11 -6.06
N VAL A 111 39.99 -28.08 -4.91
CA VAL A 111 40.80 -29.19 -4.39
C VAL A 111 40.49 -29.47 -2.93
N ILE A 112 40.63 -30.74 -2.55
CA ILE A 112 40.50 -31.23 -1.18
C ILE A 112 41.80 -31.96 -0.77
N ILE A 113 42.23 -31.74 0.47
CA ILE A 113 43.34 -32.49 1.07
C ILE A 113 42.78 -33.75 1.75
N SER A 114 43.05 -34.94 1.22
CA SER A 114 42.49 -36.22 1.69
C SER A 114 42.80 -36.55 3.16
N LYS A 115 43.87 -35.99 3.73
CA LYS A 115 44.30 -36.22 5.13
C LYS A 115 43.48 -35.46 6.18
N CYS A 116 42.82 -34.37 5.79
CA CYS A 116 42.07 -33.51 6.71
C CYS A 116 40.78 -32.93 6.14
N PHE A 117 40.44 -33.23 4.89
CA PHE A 117 39.22 -32.83 4.19
C PHE A 117 38.97 -31.32 4.10
N HIS A 118 39.98 -30.50 4.37
CA HIS A 118 39.90 -29.08 4.10
C HIS A 118 40.05 -28.81 2.60
N MET A 119 39.20 -27.91 2.09
CA MET A 119 39.13 -27.57 0.66
C MET A 119 39.67 -26.16 0.40
N PHE A 120 40.36 -26.00 -0.72
CA PHE A 120 41.01 -24.75 -1.13
C PHE A 120 40.99 -24.62 -2.66
N CYS A 121 41.53 -23.52 -3.20
CA CYS A 121 41.80 -23.43 -4.63
C CYS A 121 43.14 -24.11 -4.97
N LYS A 122 43.25 -24.63 -6.19
CA LYS A 122 44.37 -25.40 -6.71
C LYS A 122 45.65 -24.60 -6.66
N GLU A 123 45.60 -23.34 -7.09
CA GLU A 123 46.74 -22.43 -7.07
C GLU A 123 47.35 -22.25 -5.67
N CYS A 124 46.51 -22.10 -4.64
CA CYS A 124 47.01 -21.89 -3.27
C CYS A 124 47.71 -23.12 -2.71
N ILE A 125 47.21 -24.32 -3.04
CA ILE A 125 47.81 -25.58 -2.60
C ILE A 125 49.06 -25.92 -3.40
N GLU A 126 49.06 -25.70 -4.72
CA GLU A 126 50.26 -25.84 -5.54
C GLU A 126 51.38 -24.90 -5.10
N ASN A 127 51.06 -23.64 -4.77
CA ASN A 127 52.05 -22.70 -4.25
C ASN A 127 52.62 -23.17 -2.90
N ASN A 128 51.81 -23.77 -2.02
CA ASN A 128 52.30 -24.37 -0.78
C ASN A 128 53.28 -25.52 -1.05
N LEU A 129 52.93 -26.42 -1.98
CA LEU A 129 53.77 -27.56 -2.36
C LEU A 129 55.09 -27.10 -3.00
N LYS A 130 55.05 -26.10 -3.89
CA LYS A 130 56.24 -25.49 -4.52
C LYS A 130 57.17 -24.86 -3.48
N SER A 131 56.61 -24.14 -2.51
CA SER A 131 57.36 -23.53 -1.40
C SER A 131 57.81 -24.53 -0.32
N ARG A 132 57.64 -25.84 -0.55
CA ARG A 132 57.91 -26.94 0.40
C ARG A 132 57.16 -26.79 1.74
N ASN A 133 56.11 -25.97 1.80
CA ASN A 133 55.25 -25.82 2.97
C ASN A 133 54.13 -26.86 2.92
N ARG A 134 54.47 -28.09 3.31
CA ARG A 134 53.58 -29.26 3.25
C ARG A 134 52.62 -29.36 4.45
N LYS A 135 51.99 -28.24 4.84
CA LYS A 135 51.06 -28.17 5.99
C LYS A 135 49.74 -27.53 5.57
N CYS A 136 48.62 -28.15 5.93
CA CYS A 136 47.29 -27.62 5.62
C CYS A 136 47.15 -26.18 6.16
N PRO A 137 46.69 -25.20 5.33
CA PRO A 137 46.53 -23.82 5.78
C PRO A 137 45.65 -23.67 7.02
N THR A 138 44.60 -24.48 7.14
CA THR A 138 43.63 -24.44 8.24
C THR A 138 44.12 -25.18 9.49
N CYS A 139 44.39 -26.49 9.40
CA CYS A 139 44.64 -27.33 10.58
C CYS A 139 46.11 -27.74 10.76
N LYS A 140 47.02 -27.25 9.91
CA LYS A 140 48.48 -27.51 9.94
C LYS A 140 48.91 -28.98 9.83
N LYS A 141 47.98 -29.91 9.59
CA LYS A 141 48.30 -31.33 9.31
C LYS A 141 49.16 -31.44 8.06
N MET A 142 50.16 -32.32 8.10
CA MET A 142 51.05 -32.54 6.96
C MET A 142 50.33 -33.24 5.80
N PHE A 143 50.67 -32.88 4.56
CA PHE A 143 50.13 -33.50 3.35
C PHE A 143 51.14 -33.51 2.20
N GLY A 144 51.05 -34.50 1.31
CA GLY A 144 51.86 -34.63 0.11
C GLY A 144 51.12 -34.25 -1.17
N HIS A 145 51.80 -34.37 -2.32
CA HIS A 145 51.18 -34.17 -3.63
C HIS A 145 50.05 -35.19 -3.88
N ASP A 146 50.25 -36.44 -3.49
CA ASP A 146 49.28 -37.54 -3.69
C ASP A 146 47.99 -37.37 -2.85
N ASP A 147 48.05 -36.52 -1.82
CA ASP A 147 46.93 -36.25 -0.92
C ASP A 147 45.99 -35.16 -1.46
N VAL A 148 46.35 -34.48 -2.55
CA VAL A 148 45.53 -33.42 -3.15
C VAL A 148 44.65 -34.04 -4.24
N LYS A 149 43.33 -33.89 -4.09
CA LYS A 149 42.33 -34.38 -5.06
C LYS A 149 41.49 -33.23 -5.57
N THR A 150 41.18 -33.22 -6.86
CA THR A 150 40.29 -32.21 -7.46
C THR A 150 38.83 -32.55 -7.17
N VAL A 151 38.03 -31.52 -6.89
CA VAL A 151 36.60 -31.60 -6.61
C VAL A 151 35.86 -30.74 -7.63
N TRP A 152 34.75 -31.25 -8.14
CA TRP A 152 33.86 -30.55 -9.07
C TRP A 152 32.48 -30.41 -8.43
N PHE A 153 31.95 -29.19 -8.41
CA PHE A 153 30.56 -28.96 -8.04
C PHE A 153 29.66 -29.27 -9.25
N THR A 154 28.65 -30.10 -9.05
CA THR A 154 27.59 -30.42 -10.02
C THR A 154 26.28 -29.82 -9.55
#